data_AF-A0AA38IUL3-F1
#
_entry.id   AF-A0AA38IUL3-F1
#
_cell.length_a   1.000
_cell.length_b   1.000
_cell.length_c   1.000
_cell.angle_alpha   90.00
_cell.angle_beta   90.00
_cell.angle_gamma   90.00
#
_symmetry.space_group_name_H-M   'P 1'
#
loop_
_entity.id
_entity.type
_entity.pdbx_description
1 polymer ?
#
loop_
_entity_poly.entity_id
_entity_poly.type
_entity_poly.pdbx_seq_one_letter_code
_entity_poly.pdbx_strand_id
1 'polypeptide(L)'
;MLRSTLNINHNINIEQYHKLRAFLKRQGENYQPKKAKTLSPQQITKFITEAPDVKYLATKVALIMGIMGACRTQELHSMRIQDIKDLNSAFLVTLPNTKTKIRRSFTVKLSNRPNAVQGMLIY
;
A
#
# COMPACT_ATOMS: atom_id res chain seq x y z
N MET A 1 -3.20 12.05 16.83
CA MET A 1 -2.05 12.92 17.15
C MET A 1 -2.34 13.78 18.38
N LEU A 2 -3.37 14.66 18.40
CA LEU A 2 -3.64 15.55 19.54
C LEU A 2 -3.70 14.87 20.93
N ARG A 3 -4.47 13.78 21.07
CA ARG A 3 -4.58 13.01 22.32
C ARG A 3 -3.22 12.53 22.84
N SER A 4 -2.43 11.93 21.95
CA SER A 4 -1.11 11.39 22.27
C SER A 4 -0.14 12.50 22.64
N THR A 5 -0.16 13.62 21.92
CA THR A 5 0.71 14.78 22.19
C THR A 5 0.42 15.38 23.57
N LEU A 6 -0.84 15.58 23.93
CA LEU A 6 -1.22 16.11 25.25
C LEU A 6 -0.81 15.18 26.40
N ASN A 7 -0.92 13.87 26.18
CA ASN A 7 -0.50 12.90 27.17
C ASN A 7 1.03 12.86 27.33
N ILE A 8 1.78 12.81 26.24
CA ILE A 8 3.25 12.68 26.29
C ILE A 8 3.92 13.97 26.78
N ASN A 9 3.50 15.12 26.25
CA ASN A 9 4.21 16.38 26.49
C ASN A 9 3.70 17.14 27.71
N HIS A 10 2.46 16.88 28.12
CA HIS A 10 1.80 17.65 29.19
C HIS A 10 1.20 16.75 30.28
N ASN A 11 1.30 15.42 30.18
CA ASN A 11 0.69 14.46 31.11
C ASN A 11 -0.82 14.67 31.30
N ILE A 12 -1.52 15.17 30.27
CA ILE A 12 -2.95 15.43 30.32
C ILE A 12 -3.70 14.28 29.66
N ASN A 13 -4.49 13.56 30.47
CA ASN A 13 -5.41 12.55 29.95
C ASN A 13 -6.76 13.15 29.53
N ILE A 14 -6.90 13.50 28.24
CA ILE A 14 -8.12 14.11 27.71
C ILE A 14 -9.35 13.19 27.75
N GLU A 15 -9.18 11.88 28.02
CA GLU A 15 -10.29 10.92 28.10
C GLU A 15 -11.31 11.29 29.17
N GLN A 16 -10.83 11.90 30.25
CA GLN A 16 -11.64 12.25 31.41
C GLN A 16 -12.54 13.48 31.14
N TYR A 17 -12.24 14.26 30.09
CA TYR A 17 -12.91 15.51 29.77
C TYR A 17 -14.02 15.32 28.72
N HIS A 18 -15.13 14.74 29.16
CA HIS A 18 -16.29 14.40 28.32
C HIS A 18 -16.87 15.60 27.55
N LYS A 19 -17.03 16.77 28.18
CA LYS A 19 -17.52 18.00 27.52
C LYS A 19 -16.57 18.48 26.42
N LEU A 20 -15.26 18.52 26.71
CA LEU A 20 -14.23 18.90 25.75
C LEU A 20 -14.20 17.94 24.55
N ARG A 21 -14.33 16.63 24.80
CA ARG A 21 -14.37 15.62 23.75
C ARG A 21 -15.59 15.80 22.83
N ALA A 22 -16.76 16.10 23.39
CA ALA A 22 -17.95 16.40 22.60
C ALA A 22 -17.77 17.67 21.78
N PHE A 23 -17.19 18.72 22.37
CA PHE A 23 -16.86 19.96 21.67
C PHE A 23 -15.91 19.72 20.48
N LEU A 24 -14.79 19.05 20.69
CA LEU A 24 -13.80 18.76 19.64
C LEU A 24 -14.37 17.91 18.50
N LYS A 25 -15.29 16.98 18.80
CA LYS A 25 -15.99 16.21 17.77
C LYS A 25 -16.88 17.11 16.89
N ARG A 26 -17.65 18.02 17.51
CA ARG A 26 -18.51 18.98 16.79
C ARG A 26 -17.71 19.92 15.90
N GLN A 27 -16.55 20.38 16.37
CA GLN A 27 -15.64 21.22 15.57
C GLN A 27 -15.13 20.50 14.30
N GLY A 28 -15.11 19.16 14.31
CA GLY A 28 -14.69 18.35 13.17
C GLY A 28 -15.80 17.91 12.21
N GLU A 29 -17.08 18.25 12.45
CA GLU A 29 -18.21 17.75 11.64
C GLU A 29 -18.11 18.13 10.16
N ASN A 30 -17.59 19.32 9.87
CA ASN A 30 -17.39 19.81 8.49
C ASN A 30 -15.96 19.60 7.97
N TYR A 31 -15.10 18.91 8.73
CA TYR A 31 -13.74 18.67 8.30
C TYR A 31 -13.71 17.60 7.20
N GLN A 32 -13.32 18.01 5.98
CA GLN A 32 -13.01 17.07 4.92
C GLN A 32 -11.54 16.65 5.00
N PRO A 33 -11.25 15.35 5.26
CA PRO A 33 -9.87 14.90 5.30
C PRO A 33 -9.23 15.01 3.91
N LYS A 34 -8.02 15.55 3.86
CA LYS A 34 -7.19 15.54 2.66
C LYS A 34 -6.94 14.09 2.24
N LYS A 35 -7.52 13.67 1.11
CA LYS A 35 -7.24 12.36 0.53
C LYS A 35 -5.85 12.34 -0.10
N ALA A 36 -5.17 11.20 0.00
CA ALA A 36 -3.91 11.00 -0.71
C ALA A 36 -4.16 11.02 -2.23
N LYS A 37 -3.20 11.51 -3.00
CA LYS A 37 -3.24 11.39 -4.46
C LYS A 37 -3.13 9.91 -4.82
N THR A 38 -4.03 9.43 -5.66
CA THR A 38 -4.02 8.06 -6.18
C THR A 38 -3.54 8.08 -7.62
N LEU A 39 -2.82 7.03 -8.02
CA LEU A 39 -2.41 6.85 -9.42
C LEU A 39 -3.59 6.31 -10.23
N SER A 40 -3.78 6.84 -11.44
CA SER A 40 -4.72 6.28 -12.41
C SER A 40 -4.11 5.07 -13.13
N PRO A 41 -4.93 4.16 -13.69
CA PRO A 41 -4.42 3.05 -14.50
C PRO A 41 -3.53 3.51 -15.66
N GLN A 42 -3.88 4.62 -16.32
CA GLN A 42 -3.09 5.18 -17.42
C GLN A 42 -1.71 5.66 -16.93
N GLN A 43 -1.66 6.29 -15.76
CA GLN A 43 -0.38 6.74 -15.16
C GLN A 43 0.51 5.55 -14.79
N ILE A 44 -0.08 4.48 -14.26
CA ILE A 44 0.63 3.24 -13.94
C ILE A 44 1.20 2.61 -15.20
N THR A 45 0.36 2.39 -16.23
CA THR A 45 0.80 1.80 -17.50
C THR A 45 1.90 2.62 -18.12
N LYS A 46 1.71 3.94 -18.23
CA LYS A 46 2.71 4.87 -18.77
C LYS A 46 4.04 4.75 -18.05
N PHE A 47 4.02 4.73 -16.72
CA PHE A 47 5.24 4.59 -15.93
C PHE A 47 5.94 3.25 -16.17
N ILE A 48 5.19 2.15 -16.21
CA ILE A 48 5.76 0.81 -16.45
C ILE A 48 6.35 0.71 -17.86
N THR A 49 5.71 1.29 -18.88
CA THR A 49 6.15 1.16 -20.29
C THR A 49 7.23 2.15 -20.69
N GLU A 50 7.12 3.42 -20.28
CA GLU A 50 7.96 4.50 -20.82
C GLU A 50 9.13 4.87 -19.91
N ALA A 51 9.06 4.64 -18.59
CA ALA A 51 10.15 5.04 -17.70
C ALA A 51 11.40 4.18 -17.93
N PRO A 52 12.62 4.74 -17.90
CA PRO A 52 13.84 3.99 -18.17
C PRO A 52 14.18 3.01 -17.03
N ASP A 53 14.39 1.74 -17.37
CA ASP A 53 14.69 0.68 -16.38
C ASP A 53 15.99 0.93 -15.63
N VAL A 54 17.00 1.51 -16.29
CA VAL A 54 18.29 1.88 -15.68
C VAL A 54 18.10 2.71 -14.40
N LYS A 55 17.04 3.53 -14.34
CA LYS A 55 16.74 4.37 -13.18
C LYS A 55 15.61 3.82 -12.31
N TYR A 56 14.63 3.13 -12.89
CA TYR A 56 13.36 2.82 -12.22
C TYR A 56 13.03 1.33 -12.11
N LEU A 57 13.93 0.42 -12.48
CA LEU A 57 13.67 -1.03 -12.45
C LEU A 57 13.11 -1.50 -11.10
N ALA A 58 13.79 -1.19 -10.00
CA ALA A 58 13.35 -1.57 -8.66
C ALA A 58 11.97 -0.97 -8.31
N THR A 59 11.73 0.29 -8.68
CA THR A 59 10.45 0.97 -8.44
C THR A 59 9.31 0.38 -9.26
N LYS A 60 9.57 0.01 -10.52
CA LYS A 60 8.59 -0.68 -11.38
C LYS A 60 8.22 -2.04 -10.80
N VAL A 61 9.21 -2.82 -10.39
CA VAL A 61 8.99 -4.11 -9.73
C VAL A 61 8.18 -3.91 -8.46
N ALA A 62 8.58 -2.99 -7.57
CA ALA A 62 7.84 -2.69 -6.34
C ALA A 62 6.39 -2.25 -6.61
N LEU A 63 6.14 -1.47 -7.66
CA LEU A 63 4.80 -1.04 -8.07
C LEU A 63 3.94 -2.24 -8.51
N ILE A 64 4.48 -3.12 -9.35
CA ILE A 64 3.78 -4.34 -9.81
C ILE A 64 3.43 -5.21 -8.61
N MET A 65 4.39 -5.46 -7.72
CA MET A 65 4.18 -6.25 -6.50
C MET A 65 3.13 -5.61 -5.58
N GLY A 66 3.19 -4.29 -5.42
CA GLY A 66 2.26 -3.52 -4.61
C GLY A 66 0.83 -3.58 -5.12
N ILE A 67 0.64 -3.47 -6.44
CA ILE A 67 -0.68 -3.53 -7.08
C ILE A 67 -1.24 -4.95 -7.02
N MET A 68 -0.48 -5.95 -7.48
CA MET A 68 -0.94 -7.35 -7.55
C MET A 68 -1.23 -7.93 -6.17
N GLY A 69 -0.39 -7.59 -5.20
CA GLY A 69 -0.50 -8.08 -3.84
C GLY A 69 -1.16 -7.11 -2.88
N ALA A 70 -1.77 -6.00 -3.33
CA ALA A 70 -2.31 -4.91 -2.49
C ALA A 70 -1.44 -4.64 -1.23
N CYS A 71 -0.11 -4.61 -1.42
CA CYS A 71 0.83 -4.70 -0.32
C CYS A 71 0.95 -3.35 0.40
N ARG A 72 1.03 -3.41 1.74
CA ARG A 72 1.42 -2.25 2.55
C ARG A 72 2.91 -1.95 2.34
N THR A 73 3.32 -0.71 2.59
CA THR A 73 4.73 -0.30 2.50
C THR A 73 5.66 -1.19 3.32
N GLN A 74 5.24 -1.58 4.54
CA GLN A 74 6.04 -2.47 5.39
C GLN A 74 6.16 -3.88 4.80
N GLU A 75 5.10 -4.41 4.18
CA GLU A 75 5.10 -5.74 3.56
C GLU A 75 6.02 -5.76 2.32
N LEU A 76 6.03 -4.70 1.52
CA LEU A 76 6.98 -4.53 0.41
C LEU A 76 8.42 -4.42 0.90
N HIS A 77 8.65 -3.65 1.96
CA HIS A 77 9.98 -3.44 2.52
C HIS A 77 10.57 -4.72 3.16
N SER A 78 9.75 -5.55 3.78
CA SER A 78 10.20 -6.77 4.46
C SER A 78 10.29 -8.01 3.55
N MET A 79 9.81 -7.91 2.30
CA MET A 79 9.80 -9.01 1.34
C MET A 79 11.23 -9.40 0.96
N ARG A 80 11.51 -10.71 0.97
CA ARG A 80 12.82 -11.26 0.60
C ARG A 80 12.69 -12.17 -0.62
N ILE A 81 13.81 -12.42 -1.28
CA ILE A 81 13.89 -13.32 -2.44
C ILE A 81 13.40 -14.74 -2.09
N GLN A 82 13.74 -15.24 -0.90
CA GLN A 82 13.28 -16.54 -0.37
C GLN A 82 11.74 -16.66 -0.27
N ASP A 83 11.03 -15.54 -0.22
CA ASP A 83 9.57 -15.53 -0.10
C ASP A 83 8.89 -15.59 -1.48
N ILE A 84 9.68 -15.55 -2.57
CA ILE A 84 9.23 -15.61 -3.95
C ILE A 84 9.57 -16.99 -4.51
N LYS A 85 8.55 -17.69 -5.00
CA LYS A 85 8.68 -18.98 -5.70
C LYS A 85 8.39 -18.78 -7.18
N ASP A 86 9.31 -19.20 -8.02
CA ASP A 86 9.10 -19.27 -9.46
C ASP A 86 8.34 -20.54 -9.82
N LEU A 87 7.21 -20.39 -10.51
CA LEU A 87 6.37 -21.47 -11.01
C LEU A 87 6.43 -21.59 -12.54
N ASN A 88 7.47 -21.02 -13.18
CA ASN A 88 7.72 -20.89 -14.62
C ASN A 88 6.72 -20.03 -15.40
N SER A 89 5.43 -20.12 -15.04
CA SER A 89 4.33 -19.35 -15.62
C SER A 89 3.93 -18.14 -14.78
N ALA A 90 4.35 -18.12 -13.52
CA ALA A 90 4.02 -17.09 -12.55
C ALA A 90 5.00 -17.09 -11.38
N PHE A 91 5.06 -15.97 -10.68
CA PHE A 91 5.72 -15.87 -9.38
C PHE A 91 4.67 -15.95 -8.27
N LEU A 92 4.84 -16.91 -7.36
CA LEU A 92 4.06 -17.00 -6.13
C LEU A 92 4.82 -16.29 -5.02
N VAL A 93 4.24 -15.24 -4.46
CA VAL A 93 4.88 -14.38 -3.47
C VAL A 93 4.17 -14.56 -2.15
N THR A 94 4.92 -14.93 -1.11
CA THR A 94 4.42 -15.11 0.24
C THR A 94 4.82 -13.90 1.08
N LEU A 95 3.87 -13.26 1.77
CA LEU A 95 4.22 -12.10 2.61
C LEU A 95 4.71 -12.55 4.00
N PRO A 96 5.99 -12.28 4.36
CA PRO A 96 6.51 -12.60 5.67
C PRO A 96 5.98 -11.58 6.68
N ASN A 97 5.17 -12.03 7.63
CA ASN A 97 4.77 -11.26 8.81
C ASN A 97 3.93 -10.00 8.54
N THR A 98 2.61 -10.17 8.53
CA THR A 98 1.66 -9.05 8.45
C THR A 98 1.34 -8.51 9.84
N LYS A 99 0.94 -7.24 9.94
CA LYS A 99 0.45 -6.62 11.19
C LYS A 99 -0.65 -7.45 11.88
N THR A 100 -1.41 -8.22 11.10
CA THR A 100 -2.50 -9.08 11.59
C THR A 100 -2.08 -10.53 11.88
N LYS A 101 -0.80 -10.88 11.75
CA LYS A 101 -0.25 -12.25 11.87
C LYS A 101 -0.85 -13.27 10.89
N ILE A 102 -1.60 -12.82 9.89
CA ILE A 102 -2.17 -13.66 8.85
C ILE A 102 -1.17 -13.73 7.70
N ARG A 103 -0.65 -14.92 7.41
CA ARG A 103 0.12 -15.15 6.19
C ARG A 103 -0.82 -15.13 5.00
N ARG A 104 -0.46 -14.35 3.98
CA ARG A 104 -1.16 -14.33 2.70
C ARG A 104 -0.15 -14.42 1.57
N SER A 105 -0.57 -14.96 0.45
CA SER A 105 0.22 -15.06 -0.77
C SER A 105 -0.57 -14.51 -1.95
N PHE A 106 0.14 -14.05 -2.98
CA PHE A 106 -0.45 -13.61 -4.23
C PHE A 106 0.43 -14.05 -5.39
N THR A 107 -0.16 -14.04 -6.59
CA THR A 107 0.50 -14.53 -7.79
C THR A 107 0.68 -13.40 -8.79
N VAL A 108 1.87 -13.28 -9.34
CA VAL A 108 2.19 -12.39 -10.46
C VAL A 108 2.38 -13.26 -11.70
N LYS A 109 1.41 -13.23 -12.62
CA LYS A 109 1.46 -14.03 -13.85
C LYS A 109 2.38 -13.38 -14.88
N LEU A 110 3.24 -14.17 -15.52
CA LEU A 110 3.92 -13.73 -16.73
C LEU A 110 2.94 -13.85 -17.88
N SER A 111 2.43 -12.73 -18.39
CA SER A 111 1.63 -12.76 -19.60
C SER A 111 2.56 -12.96 -20.78
N ASN A 112 2.67 -14.19 -21.28
CA ASN A 112 3.25 -14.44 -22.60
C ASN A 112 2.24 -13.94 -23.65
N ARG A 113 2.24 -12.63 -23.91
CA ARG A 113 1.43 -12.02 -24.97
C ARG A 113 2.33 -11.14 -25.83
N PRO A 114 2.47 -11.45 -27.13
CA PRO A 114 3.32 -10.67 -28.03
C PRO A 114 2.75 -9.29 -28.39
N ASN A 115 1.59 -8.88 -27.87
CA ASN A 115 1.04 -7.54 -28.08
C ASN A 115 0.39 -7.01 -26.80
N ALA A 116 0.90 -5.87 -26.34
CA ALA A 116 0.33 -5.08 -25.26
C ALA A 116 -1.12 -4.66 -25.57
N VAL A 117 -1.84 -4.29 -24.51
CA VAL A 117 -3.20 -3.75 -24.49
C VAL A 117 -4.32 -4.78 -24.72
N GLN A 118 -4.70 -5.52 -23.66
CA GLN A 118 -6.10 -5.75 -23.26
C GLN A 118 -6.15 -6.63 -21.99
N GLY A 119 -6.72 -6.10 -20.90
CA GLY A 119 -7.23 -6.92 -19.79
C GLY A 119 -6.37 -6.96 -18.52
N MET A 120 -6.22 -5.82 -17.85
CA MET A 120 -6.07 -5.81 -16.39
C MET A 120 -7.42 -6.18 -15.77
N LEU A 121 -7.76 -7.47 -15.82
CA LEU A 121 -8.90 -8.03 -15.09
C LEU A 121 -8.41 -8.38 -13.69
N ILE A 122 -8.76 -7.50 -12.77
CA ILE A 122 -8.77 -7.75 -11.34
C ILE A 122 -9.97 -8.66 -11.09
N TYR A 123 -9.73 -9.92 -10.73
CA TYR A 123 -10.71 -10.77 -10.05
C TYR A 123 -10.28 -10.92 -8.60
#